data_AF-F3GDV9-F1
#
_entry.id   AF-F3GDV9-F1
#
_cell.length_a   1.000
_cell.length_b   1.000
_cell.length_c   1.000
_cell.angle_alpha   90.00
_cell.angle_beta   90.00
_cell.angle_gamma   90.00
#
_symmetry.space_group_name_H-M   'P 1'
#
loop_
_entity.id
_entity.type
_entity.pdbx_description
1 polymer ?
#
loop_
_entity_poly.entity_id
_entity_poly.type
_entity_poly.pdbx_seq_one_letter_code
_entity_poly.pdbx_strand_id
1 'polypeptide(L)'
;MAFTDRLLDAWYKGHPALALLRPLEGLYRRVVERKRARFLAGEGDIYRAPVPVIVVGNITVGGTGKTPLILWMIEHCRRRGLRVGVVSRGYGATPPSLPWRVLPEQSASA
;
A
#
# COMPACT_ATOMS: atom_id res chain seq x y z
N MET A 1 17.81 19.03 -7.58
CA MET A 1 16.71 18.05 -7.75
C MET A 1 17.30 16.67 -7.61
N ALA A 2 16.77 15.88 -6.67
CA ALA A 2 17.23 14.50 -6.51
C ALA A 2 16.92 13.72 -7.80
N PHE A 3 17.74 12.72 -8.12
CA PHE A 3 17.48 11.82 -9.26
C PHE A 3 16.07 11.23 -9.22
N THR A 4 15.58 10.92 -8.02
CA THR A 4 14.21 10.46 -7.75
C THR A 4 13.14 11.43 -8.24
N ASP A 5 13.33 12.74 -8.06
CA ASP A 5 12.36 13.75 -8.47
C ASP A 5 12.27 13.84 -10.00
N ARG A 6 13.43 13.75 -10.68
CA ARG A 6 13.48 13.74 -12.15
C ARG A 6 12.82 12.50 -12.73
N LEU A 7 12.99 11.35 -12.07
CA LEU A 7 12.39 10.09 -12.50
C LEU A 7 10.88 10.08 -12.26
N LEU A 8 10.40 10.62 -11.13
CA LEU A 8 8.98 10.83 -10.87
C LEU A 8 8.36 11.79 -11.89
N ASP A 9 9.03 12.90 -12.19
CA ASP A 9 8.53 13.89 -13.15
C ASP A 9 8.44 13.28 -14.57
N ALA A 10 9.46 12.53 -14.99
CA ALA A 10 9.45 11.80 -16.25
C ALA A 10 8.31 10.77 -16.31
N TRP A 11 8.03 10.07 -15.20
CA TRP A 11 6.96 9.09 -15.07
C TRP A 11 5.57 9.72 -15.19
N TYR A 12 5.31 10.86 -14.54
CA TYR A 12 4.00 11.52 -14.58
C TYR A 12 3.77 12.36 -15.84
N LYS A 13 4.82 12.98 -16.40
CA LYS A 13 4.70 13.83 -17.61
C LYS A 13 4.84 13.04 -18.92
N GLY A 14 5.28 11.79 -18.87
CA GLY A 14 5.40 10.92 -20.04
C GLY A 14 6.64 11.22 -20.88
N HIS A 15 7.83 10.93 -20.35
CA HIS A 15 9.08 11.10 -21.10
C HIS A 15 9.26 10.00 -22.18
N PRO A 16 9.66 10.33 -23.43
CA PRO A 16 9.78 9.35 -24.52
C PRO A 16 10.75 8.20 -24.24
N ALA A 17 11.78 8.43 -23.43
CA ALA A 17 12.71 7.37 -22.99
C ALA A 17 12.01 6.23 -22.21
N LEU A 18 10.83 6.46 -21.63
CA LEU A 18 10.04 5.41 -20.97
C LEU A 18 9.50 4.38 -21.97
N ALA A 19 9.47 4.69 -23.28
CA ALA A 19 9.06 3.73 -24.30
C ALA A 19 9.96 2.48 -24.31
N LEU A 20 11.23 2.61 -23.91
CA LEU A 20 12.16 1.48 -23.76
C LEU A 20 11.74 0.51 -22.65
N LEU A 21 10.92 0.96 -21.69
CA LEU A 21 10.41 0.14 -20.59
C LEU A 21 9.11 -0.59 -20.95
N ARG A 22 8.50 -0.32 -22.11
CA ARG A 22 7.26 -0.98 -22.57
C ARG A 22 7.31 -2.52 -22.58
N PRO A 23 8.37 -3.21 -23.02
CA PRO A 23 8.40 -4.68 -22.95
C PRO A 23 8.36 -5.18 -21.49
N LEU A 24 9.07 -4.50 -20.58
CA LEU A 24 9.03 -4.81 -19.15
C LEU A 24 7.66 -4.50 -18.54
N GLU A 25 7.04 -3.40 -18.95
CA GLU A 25 5.68 -3.03 -18.57
C GLU A 25 4.68 -4.11 -19.01
N GLY A 26 4.77 -4.59 -20.26
CA GLY A 26 3.92 -5.64 -20.78
C GLY A 26 4.03 -6.95 -19.99
N LEU A 27 5.26 -7.34 -19.62
CA LEU A 27 5.49 -8.50 -18.76
C LEU A 27 4.89 -8.29 -17.37
N TYR A 28 5.17 -7.14 -16.73
CA TYR A 28 4.63 -6.80 -15.42
C TYR A 28 3.09 -6.81 -15.42
N ARG A 29 2.49 -6.19 -16.45
CA ARG A 29 1.05 -6.13 -16.65
C ARG A 29 0.46 -7.53 -16.74
N ARG A 30 1.03 -8.40 -17.56
CA ARG A 30 0.57 -9.79 -17.70
C ARG A 30 0.61 -10.56 -16.38
N VAL A 31 1.65 -10.35 -15.57
CA VAL A 31 1.77 -10.97 -14.24
C VAL A 31 0.69 -10.45 -13.29
N VAL A 32 0.49 -9.13 -13.23
CA VAL A 32 -0.52 -8.51 -12.35
C VAL A 32 -1.94 -8.87 -12.77
N GLU A 33 -2.25 -8.86 -14.07
CA GLU A 33 -3.54 -9.26 -14.61
C GLU A 33 -3.85 -10.72 -14.31
N ARG A 34 -2.87 -11.62 -14.49
CA ARG A 34 -3.02 -13.03 -14.11
C ARG A 34 -3.27 -13.19 -12.61
N LYS A 35 -2.51 -12.47 -11.77
CA LYS A 35 -2.71 -12.49 -10.31
C LYS A 35 -4.12 -12.02 -9.94
N ARG A 36 -4.62 -10.95 -10.57
CA ARG A 36 -5.97 -10.43 -10.37
C ARG A 36 -7.03 -11.43 -10.83
N ALA A 37 -6.87 -12.03 -12.01
CA ALA A 37 -7.79 -13.03 -12.54
C ALA A 37 -7.94 -14.23 -11.60
N ARG A 38 -6.82 -14.76 -11.09
CA ARG A 38 -6.83 -15.87 -10.10
C ARG A 38 -7.57 -15.50 -8.82
N PHE A 39 -7.32 -14.31 -8.28
CA PHE A 39 -8.02 -13.83 -7.09
C PHE A 39 -9.54 -13.69 -7.31
N LEU A 40 -9.95 -13.14 -8.46
CA LEU A 40 -11.37 -13.00 -8.83
C LEU A 40 -12.05 -14.35 -9.08
N ALA A 41 -11.30 -15.34 -9.57
CA ALA A 41 -11.75 -16.72 -9.73
C ALA A 41 -11.85 -17.48 -8.39
N GLY A 42 -11.45 -16.87 -7.27
CA GLY A 42 -11.47 -17.51 -5.96
C GLY A 42 -10.31 -18.49 -5.75
N GLU A 43 -9.26 -18.44 -6.58
CA GLU A 43 -8.12 -19.34 -6.46
C GLU A 43 -7.16 -18.89 -5.35
N GLY A 44 -6.85 -19.82 -4.44
CA GLY A 44 -5.90 -19.63 -3.34
C GLY A 44 -6.58 -19.27 -2.01
N ASP A 45 -5.76 -19.07 -0.98
CA ASP A 45 -6.25 -18.80 0.37
C ASP A 45 -6.74 -17.34 0.49
N ILE A 46 -8.06 -17.15 0.41
CA ILE A 46 -8.70 -15.85 0.57
C ILE A 46 -9.22 -15.72 2.01
N TYR A 47 -8.49 -14.96 2.82
CA TYR A 47 -8.90 -14.67 4.19
C TYR A 47 -10.14 -13.76 4.22
N ARG A 48 -11.14 -14.16 5.02
CA ARG A 48 -12.31 -13.33 5.35
C ARG A 48 -12.28 -13.00 6.83
N ALA A 49 -12.12 -11.72 7.14
CA ALA A 49 -12.15 -11.28 8.52
C ALA A 49 -13.57 -11.41 9.10
N PRO A 50 -13.71 -11.76 10.39
CA PRO A 50 -15.01 -11.79 11.08
C PRO A 50 -15.55 -10.39 11.43
N VAL A 51 -14.81 -9.33 11.05
CA VAL A 51 -15.12 -7.94 11.33
C VAL A 51 -15.06 -7.12 10.03
N PRO A 52 -15.73 -5.95 9.96
CA PRO A 52 -15.60 -5.06 8.81
C PRO A 52 -14.15 -4.60 8.60
N VAL A 53 -13.65 -4.73 7.37
CA VAL A 53 -12.29 -4.33 6.98
C VAL A 53 -12.36 -3.24 5.92
N ILE A 54 -11.65 -2.14 6.16
CA ILE A 54 -11.48 -1.06 5.18
C ILE A 54 -10.03 -1.08 4.70
N VAL A 55 -9.82 -1.25 3.40
CA VAL A 55 -8.49 -1.25 2.78
C VAL A 55 -8.21 0.13 2.19
N VAL A 56 -7.21 0.83 2.74
CA VAL A 56 -6.77 2.15 2.24
C VAL A 56 -5.50 1.96 1.41
N GLY A 57 -5.66 1.96 0.09
CA GLY A 57 -4.57 1.83 -0.89
C GLY A 57 -4.31 3.13 -1.65
N ASN A 58 -3.35 3.09 -2.57
CA ASN A 58 -3.16 4.13 -3.58
C ASN A 58 -2.65 3.52 -4.88
N ILE A 59 -2.91 4.19 -5.99
CA ILE A 59 -2.49 3.78 -7.33
C ILE A 59 -1.20 4.49 -7.74
N THR A 60 -0.89 5.64 -7.13
CA THR A 60 0.28 6.46 -7.47
C THR A 60 1.47 6.24 -6.53
N VAL A 61 2.68 6.54 -7.01
CA VAL A 61 3.91 6.48 -6.21
C VAL A 61 4.18 7.87 -5.63
N GLY A 62 4.40 7.96 -4.32
CA GLY A 62 4.69 9.22 -3.61
C GLY A 62 3.84 9.47 -2.36
N GLY A 63 4.08 10.61 -1.71
CA GLY A 63 3.36 11.11 -0.53
C GLY A 63 1.92 11.47 -0.88
N THR A 64 1.04 10.49 -0.80
CA THR A 64 -0.30 10.52 -1.42
C THR A 64 -1.41 10.72 -0.39
N GLY A 65 -1.08 11.37 0.73
CA GLY A 65 -2.05 11.72 1.77
C GLY A 65 -2.69 10.53 2.50
N LYS A 66 -2.24 9.29 2.27
CA LYS A 66 -2.80 8.09 2.91
C LYS A 66 -2.78 8.20 4.43
N THR A 67 -1.67 8.65 5.02
CA THR A 67 -1.56 8.75 6.48
C THR A 67 -2.55 9.76 7.07
N PRO A 68 -2.65 11.02 6.59
CA PRO A 68 -3.72 11.93 7.00
C PRO A 68 -5.13 11.37 6.84
N LEU A 69 -5.42 10.69 5.73
CA LEU A 69 -6.72 10.07 5.47
C LEU A 69 -7.02 8.97 6.50
N ILE A 70 -6.06 8.08 6.77
CA ILE A 70 -6.21 7.01 7.75
C ILE A 70 -6.47 7.58 9.15
N LEU A 71 -5.71 8.62 9.55
CA LEU A 71 -5.92 9.29 10.84
C LEU A 71 -7.32 9.89 10.95
N TRP A 72 -7.79 10.57 9.90
CA TRP A 72 -9.14 11.11 9.85
C TRP A 72 -10.21 10.00 9.95
N MET A 73 -10.02 8.88 9.25
CA MET A 73 -10.96 7.74 9.30
C MET A 73 -11.03 7.10 10.69
N ILE A 74 -9.88 6.95 11.35
CA ILE A 74 -9.79 6.45 12.74
C ILE A 74 -10.60 7.36 13.64
N GLU A 75 -10.36 8.67 13.60
CA GLU A 75 -11.05 9.63 14.45
C GLU A 75 -12.55 9.70 14.14
N HIS A 76 -12.93 9.61 12.86
CA HIS A 76 -14.31 9.55 12.45
C HIS A 76 -15.04 8.33 13.03
N CYS A 77 -14.42 7.14 13.01
CA CYS A 77 -14.99 5.93 13.58
C CYS A 77 -15.05 5.98 15.11
N ARG A 78 -14.01 6.52 15.76
CA ARG A 78 -13.96 6.69 17.22
C ARG A 78 -15.07 7.61 17.72
N ARG A 79 -15.36 8.71 17.02
CA ARG A 79 -16.50 9.61 17.34
C ARG A 79 -17.86 8.92 17.27
N ARG A 80 -17.97 7.80 16.54
CA ARG A 80 -19.18 6.96 16.47
C ARG A 80 -19.17 5.83 17.51
N GLY A 81 -18.22 5.81 18.44
CA GLY A 81 -18.09 4.77 19.48
C GLY A 81 -17.48 3.45 18.99
N LEU A 82 -16.90 3.41 17.78
CA LEU A 82 -16.32 2.19 17.23
C LEU A 82 -14.88 1.98 17.71
N ARG A 83 -14.53 0.71 17.97
CA ARG A 83 -13.16 0.27 18.25
C ARG A 83 -12.45 -0.01 16.93
N VAL A 84 -11.39 0.74 16.65
CA VAL A 84 -10.64 0.64 15.39
C VAL A 84 -9.28 0.00 15.62
N GLY A 85 -8.91 -0.96 14.78
CA GLY A 85 -7.55 -1.49 14.67
C GLY A 85 -6.92 -1.08 13.35
N VAL A 86 -5.61 -0.82 13.35
CA VAL A 86 -4.85 -0.50 12.14
C VAL A 86 -3.83 -1.60 11.90
N VAL A 87 -3.85 -2.17 10.71
CA VAL A 87 -2.83 -3.13 10.25
C VAL A 87 -1.99 -2.43 9.19
N SER A 88 -0.68 -2.42 9.40
CA SER A 88 0.27 -1.87 8.43
C SER A 88 1.24 -2.97 7.98
N ARG A 89 1.92 -2.74 6.84
CA ARG A 89 2.92 -3.67 6.32
C ARG A 89 4.23 -3.67 7.11
N GLY A 90 4.50 -2.62 7.90
CA GLY A 90 5.81 -2.43 8.55
C GLY A 90 6.94 -2.21 7.55
N TYR A 91 6.72 -1.42 6.49
CA TYR A 91 7.76 -1.17 5.48
C TYR A 91 8.98 -0.50 6.12
N GLY A 92 10.16 -1.14 5.99
CA GLY A 92 11.40 -0.70 6.63
C GLY A 92 11.57 -1.11 8.09
N ALA A 93 10.59 -1.79 8.71
CA ALA A 93 10.68 -2.29 10.08
C ALA A 93 11.20 -3.73 10.13
N THR A 94 11.95 -4.06 11.18
CA THR A 94 12.49 -5.40 11.46
C THR A 94 11.92 -5.96 12.77
N PRO A 95 10.63 -6.31 12.82
CA PRO A 95 10.02 -6.80 14.04
C PRO A 95 10.58 -8.18 14.44
N PRO A 96 10.66 -8.51 15.75
CA PRO A 96 11.14 -9.80 16.22
C PRO A 96 10.31 -11.00 15.75
N SER A 97 9.01 -10.79 15.51
CA SER A 97 8.08 -11.85 15.07
C SER A 97 6.89 -11.26 14.32
N LEU A 98 6.20 -12.09 13.53
CA LEU A 98 4.95 -11.73 12.85
C LEU A 98 3.80 -12.62 13.36
N PRO A 99 2.60 -12.07 13.63
CA PRO A 99 2.24 -10.65 13.60
C PRO A 99 2.81 -9.88 14.81
N TRP A 100 3.31 -8.66 14.59
CA TRP A 100 3.84 -7.79 15.65
C TRP A 100 2.82 -6.73 16.06
N ARG A 101 2.56 -6.61 17.36
CA ARG A 101 1.75 -5.52 17.91
C ARG A 101 2.64 -4.33 18.23
N VAL A 102 2.40 -3.22 17.53
CA VAL A 102 3.07 -1.95 17.81
C VAL A 102 2.43 -1.28 19.03
N LEU A 103 3.23 -0.88 20.00
CA LEU A 103 2.82 -0.15 21.21
C LEU A 103 3.34 1.29 21.18
N PRO A 104 2.64 2.26 21.81
CA PRO A 104 3.06 3.67 21.82
C PRO A 104 4.46 3.90 22.40
N GLU A 105 4.89 3.02 23.30
CA GLU A 105 6.17 3.11 24.03
C GLU A 105 7.37 2.70 23.16
N GLN A 106 7.12 2.14 21.97
CA GLN A 106 8.16 1.65 21.08
C GLN A 106 8.63 2.78 20.17
N SER A 107 9.92 3.12 20.24
CA SER A 107 10.55 4.09 19.36
C SER A 107 10.52 3.62 17.90
N ALA A 108 10.35 4.57 16.97
CA ALA A 108 10.39 4.32 15.53
C ALA A 108 11.81 4.01 14.99
N SER A 109 12.83 4.02 15.85
CA SER A 109 14.24 3.85 15.51
C SER A 109 14.74 2.45 15.86
N ALA A 110 14.95 1.63 14.83
CA ALA A 110 15.98 0.60 14.77
C ALA A 110 16.39 0.43 13.30
#